data_AF-A0A532TNJ0-F1
#
_entry.id   AF-A0A532TNJ0-F1
#
_cell.length_a   1.000
_cell.length_b   1.000
_cell.length_c   1.000
_cell.angle_alpha   90.00
_cell.angle_beta   90.00
_cell.angle_gamma   90.00
#
_symmetry.space_group_name_H-M   'P 1'
#
loop_
_entity.id
_entity.type
_entity.pdbx_description
1 polymer ?
#
loop_
_entity_poly.entity_id
_entity_poly.type
_entity_poly.pdbx_seq_one_letter_code
_entity_poly.pdbx_strand_id
1 'polypeptide(L)'
;MSRNPTQKSAISRKLVSDRRSKLKDSTSVITVRIDEDLNNNLDKVRRKMGISKADLIRNYLEISKYIMKQKGSLQSLNDRDFIVIKRSYLRKLIKEEDEDEQIRLGDKLARFINDCARINGKLDDIYYKVDLCENLGFFRNFIDENNYVLIDKKFGSQKFVEAFIWRLFQQGEFDANWVTSKIQDQSKIRTAYQKQVQPIEISSSHYSFEFAKLSEEDTE
;
A
#
# COMPACT_ATOMS: atom_id res chain seq x y z
N MET A 1 2.82 59.13 0.64
CA MET A 1 3.30 57.89 -0.03
C MET A 1 4.19 57.15 0.95
N SER A 2 3.68 56.08 1.57
CA SER A 2 4.41 55.28 2.57
C SER A 2 4.59 53.86 2.03
N ARG A 3 5.82 53.39 1.92
CA ARG A 3 6.16 51.99 1.54
C ARG A 3 6.62 51.28 2.81
N ASN A 4 5.77 50.41 3.35
CA ASN A 4 6.15 49.45 4.38
C ASN A 4 6.93 48.28 3.75
N PRO A 5 8.06 47.84 4.33
CA PRO A 5 8.71 46.60 3.94
C PRO A 5 8.01 45.41 4.62
N THR A 6 7.64 44.42 3.79
CA THR A 6 7.03 43.15 4.18
C THR A 6 7.97 42.37 5.11
N GLN A 7 7.55 42.18 6.37
CA GLN A 7 8.15 41.22 7.29
C GLN A 7 7.96 39.80 6.74
N LYS A 8 9.06 39.14 6.37
CA LYS A 8 9.06 37.69 6.08
C LYS A 8 8.81 36.93 7.38
N SER A 9 7.75 36.12 7.39
CA SER A 9 7.40 35.17 8.44
C SER A 9 8.57 34.24 8.77
N ALA A 10 9.00 34.24 10.03
CA ALA A 10 10.09 33.43 10.57
C ALA A 10 9.64 32.06 11.12
N ILE A 11 8.50 31.52 10.66
CA ILE A 11 7.88 30.34 11.27
C ILE A 11 8.25 29.00 10.59
N SER A 12 8.92 28.98 9.43
CA SER A 12 9.10 27.71 8.68
C SER A 12 10.41 26.94 8.89
N ARG A 13 11.39 27.43 9.69
CA ARG A 13 12.69 26.73 9.83
C ARG A 13 12.81 25.80 11.04
N LYS A 14 12.09 26.06 12.14
CA LYS A 14 12.20 25.28 13.40
C LYS A 14 11.47 23.93 13.33
N LEU A 15 10.27 23.90 12.74
CA LEU A 15 9.48 22.66 12.61
C LEU A 15 10.11 21.62 11.66
N VAL A 16 10.84 22.09 10.63
CA VAL A 16 11.55 21.21 9.69
C VAL A 16 12.85 20.66 10.31
N SER A 17 13.52 21.43 11.18
CA SER A 17 14.71 20.94 11.88
C SER A 17 14.36 19.87 12.91
N ASP A 18 13.22 19.99 13.60
CA ASP A 18 12.81 19.02 14.62
C ASP A 18 12.43 17.67 14.02
N ARG A 19 11.74 17.61 12.87
CA ARG A 19 11.48 16.34 12.16
C ARG A 19 12.76 15.66 11.67
N ARG A 20 13.75 16.43 11.20
CA ARG A 20 15.07 15.86 10.79
C ARG A 20 15.92 15.41 11.96
N SER A 21 15.78 16.03 13.14
CA SER A 21 16.50 15.61 14.34
C SER A 21 15.95 14.30 14.91
N LYS A 22 14.62 14.13 14.98
CA LYS A 22 13.98 12.90 15.47
C LYS A 22 14.29 11.65 14.62
N LEU A 23 14.45 11.80 13.30
CA LEU A 23 14.84 10.69 12.41
C LEU A 23 16.29 10.21 12.61
N LYS A 24 17.19 11.04 13.15
CA LYS A 24 18.58 10.63 13.43
C LYS A 24 18.70 9.77 14.69
N ASP A 25 17.82 9.95 15.66
CA ASP A 25 17.96 9.36 17.00
C ASP A 25 17.48 7.90 17.10
N SER A 26 16.91 7.31 16.04
CA SER A 26 16.44 5.91 16.05
C SER A 26 17.08 5.03 14.96
N THR A 27 18.36 5.24 14.64
CA THR A 27 19.08 4.42 13.64
C THR A 27 20.16 3.55 14.27
N SER A 28 20.19 2.27 13.91
CA SER A 28 21.25 1.32 14.33
C SER A 28 22.19 1.03 13.16
N VAL A 29 23.51 1.03 13.43
CA VAL A 29 24.51 0.65 12.42
C VAL A 29 24.78 -0.84 12.50
N ILE A 30 24.65 -1.53 11.37
CA ILE A 30 25.05 -2.93 11.21
C ILE A 30 26.24 -3.02 10.27
N THR A 31 27.21 -3.88 10.58
CA THR A 31 28.33 -4.20 9.69
C THR A 31 28.23 -5.67 9.30
N VAL A 32 28.07 -5.94 8.00
CA VAL A 32 27.95 -7.29 7.46
C VAL A 32 29.10 -7.52 6.48
N ARG A 33 29.84 -8.62 6.66
CA ARG A 33 30.85 -9.07 5.68
C ARG A 33 30.14 -9.93 4.65
N ILE A 34 30.30 -9.57 3.38
CA ILE A 34 29.75 -10.30 2.23
C ILE A 34 30.90 -10.77 1.34
N ASP A 35 30.71 -11.89 0.64
CA ASP A 35 31.65 -12.34 -0.37
C ASP A 35 31.66 -11.41 -1.60
N GLU A 36 32.69 -11.59 -2.44
CA GLU A 36 32.89 -10.77 -3.62
C GLU A 36 31.79 -10.96 -4.67
N ASP A 37 31.27 -12.18 -4.80
CA ASP A 37 30.22 -12.52 -5.77
C ASP A 37 28.91 -11.78 -5.45
N LEU A 38 28.49 -11.79 -4.19
CA LEU A 38 27.32 -11.05 -3.70
C LEU A 38 27.53 -9.55 -3.88
N ASN A 39 28.71 -9.03 -3.54
CA ASN A 39 29.03 -7.61 -3.73
C ASN A 39 28.92 -7.19 -5.21
N ASN A 40 29.48 -8.00 -6.11
CA ASN A 40 29.40 -7.80 -7.56
C ASN A 40 27.97 -7.88 -8.08
N ASN A 41 27.15 -8.81 -7.55
CA ASN A 41 25.75 -8.91 -7.90
C ASN A 41 24.96 -7.67 -7.45
N LEU A 42 25.17 -7.18 -6.22
CA LEU A 42 24.56 -5.93 -5.73
C LEU A 42 24.95 -4.73 -6.61
N ASP A 43 26.20 -4.66 -7.09
CA ASP A 43 26.63 -3.62 -8.03
C ASP A 43 25.92 -3.69 -9.38
N LYS A 44 25.69 -4.89 -9.92
CA LYS A 44 24.92 -5.07 -11.17
C LYS A 44 23.47 -4.62 -11.00
N VAL A 45 22.82 -5.06 -9.92
CA VAL A 45 21.41 -4.75 -9.66
C VAL A 45 21.20 -3.26 -9.39
N ARG A 46 22.04 -2.62 -8.57
CA ARG A 46 21.89 -1.18 -8.29
C ARG A 46 22.01 -0.33 -9.55
N ARG A 47 22.91 -0.70 -10.49
CA ARG A 47 23.10 0.00 -11.77
C ARG A 47 21.85 -0.10 -12.64
N LYS A 48 21.24 -1.29 -12.69
CA LYS A 48 19.99 -1.51 -13.41
C LYS A 48 18.83 -0.69 -12.82
N MET A 49 18.79 -0.52 -11.50
CA MET A 49 17.75 0.21 -10.80
C MET A 49 18.00 1.72 -10.69
N GLY A 50 19.23 2.19 -10.95
CA GLY A 50 19.61 3.59 -10.80
C GLY A 50 19.65 4.08 -9.35
N ILE A 51 19.88 3.20 -8.38
CA ILE A 51 19.90 3.53 -6.94
C ILE A 51 21.28 3.29 -6.31
N SER A 52 21.49 3.82 -5.10
CA SER A 52 22.73 3.55 -4.36
C SER A 52 22.79 2.10 -3.86
N LYS A 53 23.99 1.57 -3.65
CA LYS A 53 24.16 0.22 -3.08
C LYS A 53 23.53 0.13 -1.69
N ALA A 54 23.66 1.19 -0.89
CA ALA A 54 23.09 1.27 0.45
C ALA A 54 21.54 1.22 0.41
N ASP A 55 20.90 1.95 -0.50
CA ASP A 55 19.44 1.94 -0.64
C ASP A 55 18.94 0.58 -1.12
N LEU A 56 19.65 -0.06 -2.06
CA LEU A 56 19.33 -1.43 -2.48
C LEU A 56 19.38 -2.40 -1.29
N ILE A 57 20.42 -2.32 -0.46
CA ILE A 57 20.56 -3.18 0.73
C ILE A 57 19.44 -2.89 1.73
N ARG A 58 19.14 -1.62 2.02
CA ARG A 58 18.04 -1.24 2.90
C ARG A 58 16.71 -1.81 2.41
N ASN A 59 16.40 -1.69 1.11
CA ASN A 59 15.18 -2.25 0.54
C ASN A 59 15.08 -3.77 0.74
N TYR A 60 16.19 -4.51 0.60
CA TYR A 60 16.19 -5.95 0.89
C TYR A 60 16.00 -6.26 2.38
N LEU A 61 16.60 -5.45 3.27
CA LEU A 61 16.44 -5.61 4.71
C LEU A 61 15.01 -5.27 5.17
N GLU A 62 14.36 -4.29 4.56
CA GLU A 62 12.96 -3.94 4.83
C GLU A 62 12.01 -5.12 4.60
N ILE A 63 12.27 -5.94 3.59
CA ILE A 63 11.49 -7.16 3.30
C ILE A 63 11.55 -8.17 4.47
N SER A 64 12.59 -8.15 5.29
CA SER A 64 12.71 -9.05 6.45
C SER A 64 11.62 -8.85 7.50
N LYS A 65 10.95 -7.69 7.51
CA LYS A 65 9.77 -7.43 8.36
C LYS A 65 8.56 -8.29 8.00
N TYR A 66 8.58 -8.94 6.84
CA TYR A 66 7.41 -9.64 6.29
C TYR A 66 7.71 -11.09 5.90
N ILE A 67 8.98 -11.40 5.66
CA ILE A 67 9.42 -12.66 5.09
C ILE A 67 10.54 -13.27 5.92
N MET A 68 10.37 -14.54 6.26
CA MET A 68 11.39 -15.40 6.85
C MET A 68 11.99 -16.31 5.76
N LYS A 69 13.30 -16.22 5.54
CA LYS A 69 14.02 -17.17 4.68
C LYS A 69 14.59 -18.30 5.55
N GLN A 70 14.00 -19.49 5.47
CA GLN A 70 14.59 -20.72 6.03
C GLN A 70 15.34 -21.51 4.94
N LYS A 71 16.20 -22.48 5.31
CA LYS A 71 16.94 -23.30 4.33
C LYS A 71 15.93 -24.08 3.48
N GLY A 72 15.85 -23.76 2.19
CA GLY A 72 14.93 -24.42 1.25
C GLY A 72 13.56 -23.75 1.06
N SER A 73 13.12 -22.81 1.90
CA SER A 73 11.81 -22.15 1.76
C SER A 73 11.87 -20.63 1.98
N LEU A 74 10.92 -19.91 1.41
CA LEU A 74 10.65 -18.51 1.71
C LEU A 74 9.24 -18.51 2.32
N GLN A 75 9.13 -18.15 3.59
CA GLN A 75 7.89 -18.18 4.35
C GLN A 75 7.52 -16.77 4.76
N SER A 76 6.23 -16.51 4.89
CA SER A 76 5.73 -15.35 5.61
C SER A 76 5.93 -15.55 7.12
N LEU A 77 5.80 -14.48 7.91
CA LEU A 77 5.93 -14.57 9.37
C LEU A 77 4.84 -15.42 10.05
N ASN A 78 3.82 -15.89 9.32
CA ASN A 78 2.79 -16.80 9.81
C ASN A 78 2.92 -18.23 9.23
N ASP A 79 4.14 -18.62 8.86
CA ASP A 79 4.53 -19.95 8.34
C ASP A 79 3.85 -20.36 7.02
N ARG A 80 3.25 -19.42 6.27
CA ARG A 80 2.71 -19.71 4.94
C ARG A 80 3.78 -19.55 3.87
N ASP A 81 3.75 -20.43 2.87
CA ASP A 81 4.63 -20.37 1.70
C ASP A 81 4.43 -19.08 0.90
N PHE A 82 5.54 -18.52 0.42
CA PHE A 82 5.53 -17.35 -0.45
C PHE A 82 5.70 -17.75 -1.91
N ILE A 83 4.81 -17.26 -2.77
CA ILE A 83 4.92 -17.38 -4.23
C ILE A 83 5.12 -15.98 -4.81
N VAL A 84 6.16 -15.80 -5.63
CA VAL A 84 6.39 -14.55 -6.35
C VAL A 84 5.74 -14.64 -7.73
N ILE A 85 4.76 -13.76 -7.97
CA ILE A 85 4.03 -13.71 -9.24
C ILE A 85 4.33 -12.39 -9.95
N LYS A 86 4.53 -12.43 -11.28
CA LYS A 86 4.65 -11.20 -12.08
C LYS A 86 3.33 -10.41 -11.99
N ARG A 87 3.39 -9.13 -11.61
CA ARG A 87 2.20 -8.26 -11.49
C ARG A 87 1.33 -8.25 -12.75
N SER A 88 1.94 -8.28 -13.94
CA SER A 88 1.20 -8.35 -15.21
C SER A 88 0.45 -9.67 -15.40
N TYR A 89 0.97 -10.77 -14.87
CA TYR A 89 0.30 -12.07 -14.90
C TYR A 89 -0.82 -12.13 -13.86
N LEU A 90 -0.58 -11.68 -12.63
CA LEU A 90 -1.63 -11.55 -11.60
C LEU A 90 -2.83 -10.74 -12.12
N ARG A 91 -2.58 -9.61 -12.79
CA ARG A 91 -3.63 -8.81 -13.41
C ARG A 91 -4.43 -9.57 -14.46
N LYS A 92 -3.79 -10.44 -15.25
CA LYS A 92 -4.48 -11.26 -16.24
C LYS A 92 -5.42 -12.25 -15.55
N LEU A 93 -4.91 -12.95 -14.54
CA LEU A 93 -5.72 -13.87 -13.74
C LEU A 93 -6.95 -13.16 -13.17
N ILE A 94 -6.77 -12.03 -12.47
CA ILE A 94 -7.88 -11.25 -11.90
C ILE A 94 -8.92 -10.86 -12.97
N LYS A 95 -8.48 -10.53 -14.19
CA LYS A 95 -9.38 -10.09 -15.27
C LYS A 95 -10.14 -11.23 -15.95
N GLU A 96 -9.62 -12.44 -15.89
CA GLU A 96 -10.24 -13.64 -16.48
C GLU A 96 -11.33 -14.22 -15.58
N GLU A 97 -11.23 -13.97 -14.27
CA GLU A 97 -12.27 -14.33 -13.29
C GLU A 97 -13.55 -13.51 -13.46
N ASP A 98 -14.69 -14.10 -13.09
CA ASP A 98 -15.96 -13.38 -12.97
C ASP A 98 -15.94 -12.37 -11.80
N GLU A 99 -16.93 -11.48 -11.74
CA GLU A 99 -16.95 -10.43 -10.72
C GLU A 99 -17.09 -10.97 -9.29
N ASP A 100 -17.79 -12.10 -9.10
CA ASP A 100 -17.94 -12.74 -7.79
C ASP A 100 -16.57 -13.24 -7.28
N GLU A 101 -15.79 -13.88 -8.15
CA GLU A 101 -14.46 -14.38 -7.80
C GLU A 101 -13.42 -13.24 -7.71
N GLN A 102 -13.56 -12.18 -8.52
CA GLN A 102 -12.77 -10.96 -8.35
C GLN A 102 -12.96 -10.33 -6.96
N ILE A 103 -14.21 -10.25 -6.47
CA ILE A 103 -14.52 -9.76 -5.13
C ILE A 103 -13.85 -10.65 -4.08
N ARG A 104 -14.03 -11.98 -4.17
CA ARG A 104 -13.44 -12.95 -3.24
C ARG A 104 -11.92 -12.85 -3.19
N LEU A 105 -11.28 -12.72 -4.35
CA LEU A 105 -9.84 -12.59 -4.44
C LEU A 105 -9.35 -11.28 -3.82
N GLY A 106 -10.06 -10.17 -4.07
CA GLY A 106 -9.78 -8.87 -3.44
C GLY A 106 -9.82 -8.95 -1.91
N ASP A 107 -10.91 -9.51 -1.37
CA ASP A 107 -11.09 -9.73 0.07
C ASP A 107 -10.01 -10.63 0.66
N LYS A 108 -9.65 -11.71 -0.02
CA LYS A 108 -8.64 -12.67 0.46
C LYS A 108 -7.24 -12.04 0.53
N LEU A 109 -6.86 -11.24 -0.46
CA LEU A 109 -5.55 -10.59 -0.49
C LEU A 109 -5.47 -9.43 0.52
N ALA A 110 -6.53 -8.64 0.68
CA ALA A 110 -6.57 -7.60 1.70
C ALA A 110 -6.61 -8.17 3.12
N ARG A 111 -7.27 -9.32 3.33
CA ARG A 111 -7.24 -10.05 4.60
C ARG A 111 -5.81 -10.42 5.00
N PHE A 112 -4.98 -10.84 4.03
CA PHE A 112 -3.56 -11.10 4.29
C PHE A 112 -2.82 -9.85 4.79
N ILE A 113 -3.07 -8.68 4.19
CA ILE A 113 -2.46 -7.42 4.66
C ILE A 113 -2.90 -7.10 6.10
N ASN A 114 -4.20 -7.21 6.39
CA ASN A 114 -4.72 -6.99 7.74
C ASN A 114 -4.18 -8.00 8.76
N ASP A 115 -3.99 -9.27 8.38
CA ASP A 115 -3.42 -10.28 9.25
C ASP A 115 -1.96 -9.97 9.58
N CYS A 116 -1.17 -9.54 8.58
CA CYS A 116 0.19 -9.05 8.79
C CYS A 116 0.21 -7.82 9.72
N ALA A 117 -0.70 -6.86 9.52
CA ALA A 117 -0.83 -5.70 10.39
C ALA A 117 -1.21 -6.10 11.83
N ARG A 118 -2.10 -7.08 12.00
CA ARG A 118 -2.51 -7.61 13.31
C ARG A 118 -1.35 -8.24 14.06
N ILE A 119 -0.55 -9.08 13.39
CA ILE A 119 0.62 -9.73 14.00
C ILE A 119 1.62 -8.69 14.53
N ASN A 120 1.74 -7.55 13.84
CA ASN A 120 2.64 -6.47 14.22
C ASN A 120 2.02 -5.46 15.21
N GLY A 121 0.79 -5.68 15.70
CA GLY A 121 0.10 -4.74 16.59
C GLY A 121 -0.27 -3.41 15.92
N LYS A 122 -0.42 -3.42 14.59
CA LYS A 122 -0.67 -2.24 13.72
C LYS A 122 -1.97 -2.38 12.94
N LEU A 123 -2.96 -3.11 13.47
CA LEU A 123 -4.19 -3.42 12.74
C LEU A 123 -5.00 -2.18 12.35
N ASP A 124 -5.01 -1.16 13.20
CA ASP A 124 -5.79 0.07 12.98
C ASP A 124 -4.97 1.15 12.27
N ASP A 125 -3.66 0.95 12.12
CA ASP A 125 -2.74 1.87 11.43
C ASP A 125 -2.87 1.68 9.90
N ILE A 126 -3.67 2.54 9.27
CA ILE A 126 -3.90 2.47 7.81
C ILE A 126 -2.64 2.85 7.04
N TYR A 127 -1.84 3.80 7.52
CA TYR A 127 -0.58 4.15 6.86
C TYR A 127 0.38 2.96 6.80
N TYR A 128 0.50 2.20 7.89
CA TYR A 128 1.25 0.96 7.93
C TYR A 128 0.70 -0.06 6.91
N LYS A 129 -0.62 -0.22 6.83
CA LYS A 129 -1.26 -1.14 5.87
C LYS A 129 -1.04 -0.74 4.40
N VAL A 130 -1.08 0.54 4.08
CA VAL A 130 -0.82 1.05 2.72
C VAL A 130 0.67 0.92 2.37
N ASP A 131 1.57 1.21 3.30
CA ASP A 131 3.01 0.99 3.14
C ASP A 131 3.33 -0.50 2.91
N LEU A 132 2.65 -1.38 3.65
CA LEU A 132 2.74 -2.83 3.48
C LEU A 132 2.30 -3.26 2.06
N CYS A 133 1.23 -2.66 1.51
CA CYS A 133 0.81 -2.90 0.13
C CYS A 133 1.89 -2.52 -0.89
N GLU A 134 2.61 -1.41 -0.69
CA GLU A 134 3.70 -1.00 -1.58
C GLU A 134 4.89 -1.95 -1.48
N ASN A 135 5.33 -2.27 -0.27
CA ASN A 135 6.47 -3.15 -0.01
C ASN A 135 6.26 -4.57 -0.54
N LEU A 136 5.03 -5.06 -0.50
CA LEU A 136 4.65 -6.37 -1.06
C LEU A 136 4.33 -6.32 -2.56
N GLY A 137 4.37 -5.14 -3.17
CA GLY A 137 4.20 -4.99 -4.60
C GLY A 137 2.75 -5.09 -5.09
N PHE A 138 1.76 -4.75 -4.27
CA PHE A 138 0.36 -4.61 -4.72
C PHE A 138 0.17 -3.32 -5.52
N PHE A 139 0.20 -2.16 -4.87
CA PHE A 139 0.08 -0.84 -5.47
C PHE A 139 0.98 0.16 -4.74
N ARG A 140 1.24 1.32 -5.34
CA ARG A 140 2.10 2.35 -4.73
C ARG A 140 1.35 3.04 -3.59
N ASN A 141 2.05 3.43 -2.54
CA ASN A 141 1.52 4.34 -1.55
C ASN A 141 1.41 5.73 -2.20
N PHE A 142 0.22 6.05 -2.71
CA PHE A 142 -0.06 7.35 -3.30
C PHE A 142 -1.30 7.94 -2.66
N ILE A 143 -1.06 8.92 -1.78
CA ILE A 143 -2.09 9.66 -1.04
C ILE A 143 -2.10 11.09 -1.58
N ASP A 144 -3.28 11.61 -1.91
CA ASP A 144 -3.44 12.97 -2.42
C ASP A 144 -3.48 14.02 -1.30
N GLU A 145 -3.59 15.30 -1.69
CA GLU A 145 -3.64 16.43 -0.75
C GLU A 145 -4.90 16.42 0.14
N ASN A 146 -5.93 15.67 -0.23
CA ASN A 146 -7.19 15.52 0.50
C ASN A 146 -7.24 14.20 1.31
N ASN A 147 -6.10 13.53 1.48
CA ASN A 147 -5.96 12.27 2.21
C ASN A 147 -6.70 11.07 1.60
N TYR A 148 -6.98 11.07 0.30
CA TYR A 148 -7.49 9.88 -0.39
C TYR A 148 -6.35 8.99 -0.86
N VAL A 149 -6.48 7.69 -0.62
CA VAL A 149 -5.61 6.68 -1.22
C VAL A 149 -5.99 6.48 -2.69
N LEU A 150 -5.05 6.77 -3.59
CA LEU A 150 -5.24 6.65 -5.04
C LEU A 150 -4.67 5.33 -5.56
N ILE A 151 -5.53 4.46 -6.06
CA ILE A 151 -5.14 3.12 -6.54
C ILE A 151 -5.08 3.11 -8.06
N ASP A 152 -3.90 2.88 -8.65
CA ASP A 152 -3.75 2.80 -10.12
C ASP A 152 -4.74 1.77 -10.71
N LYS A 153 -5.52 2.15 -11.73
CA LYS A 153 -6.45 1.24 -12.43
C LYS A 153 -5.76 0.04 -13.07
N LYS A 154 -4.43 0.07 -13.20
CA LYS A 154 -3.59 -1.06 -13.59
C LYS A 154 -3.38 -2.07 -12.45
N PHE A 155 -3.85 -1.83 -11.24
CA PHE A 155 -3.72 -2.81 -10.16
C PHE A 155 -4.61 -4.04 -10.40
N GLY A 156 -5.89 -3.82 -10.71
CA GLY A 156 -6.86 -4.87 -10.98
C GLY A 156 -8.14 -4.32 -11.61
N SER A 157 -9.11 -5.19 -11.83
CA SER A 157 -10.47 -4.80 -12.20
C SER A 157 -11.14 -4.03 -11.05
N GLN A 158 -12.17 -3.25 -11.37
CA GLN A 158 -12.83 -2.37 -10.41
C GLN A 158 -13.37 -3.13 -9.19
N LYS A 159 -14.09 -4.24 -9.40
CA LYS A 159 -14.70 -5.03 -8.33
C LYS A 159 -13.67 -5.67 -7.39
N PHE A 160 -12.56 -6.13 -7.95
CA PHE A 160 -11.42 -6.60 -7.17
C PHE A 160 -10.83 -5.48 -6.30
N VAL A 161 -10.62 -4.29 -6.87
CA VAL A 161 -10.05 -3.15 -6.12
C VAL A 161 -11.01 -2.67 -5.02
N GLU A 162 -12.31 -2.59 -5.32
CA GLU A 162 -13.34 -2.22 -4.35
C GLU A 162 -13.32 -3.16 -3.13
N ALA A 163 -13.37 -4.47 -3.37
CA ALA A 163 -13.33 -5.47 -2.30
C ALA A 163 -12.02 -5.40 -1.50
N PHE A 164 -10.89 -5.31 -2.20
CA PHE A 164 -9.58 -5.19 -1.57
C PHE A 164 -9.51 -3.99 -0.62
N ILE A 165 -9.88 -2.80 -1.10
CA ILE A 165 -9.78 -1.56 -0.31
C ILE A 165 -10.83 -1.53 0.80
N TRP A 166 -12.03 -2.04 0.55
CA TRP A 166 -13.07 -2.20 1.58
C TRP A 166 -12.57 -3.06 2.73
N ARG A 167 -12.05 -4.25 2.44
CA ARG A 167 -11.52 -5.15 3.47
C ARG A 167 -10.35 -4.52 4.23
N LEU A 168 -9.48 -3.79 3.54
CA LEU A 168 -8.31 -3.13 4.13
C LEU A 168 -8.70 -2.07 5.18
N PHE A 169 -9.73 -1.27 4.88
CA PHE A 169 -10.20 -0.16 5.72
C PHE A 169 -11.25 -0.58 6.74
N GLN A 170 -12.33 -1.22 6.28
CA GLN A 170 -13.51 -1.53 7.10
C GLN A 170 -13.36 -2.84 7.89
N GLN A 171 -12.36 -3.67 7.55
CA GLN A 171 -12.11 -5.00 8.14
C GLN A 171 -13.26 -6.03 7.98
N GLY A 172 -14.43 -5.60 7.48
CA GLY A 172 -15.57 -6.43 7.09
C GLY A 172 -15.40 -7.10 5.72
N GLU A 173 -16.30 -8.01 5.37
CA GLU A 173 -16.37 -8.61 4.03
C GLU A 173 -17.06 -7.63 3.07
N PHE A 174 -16.63 -7.61 1.82
CA PHE A 174 -17.33 -6.88 0.77
C PHE A 174 -18.56 -7.69 0.35
N ASP A 175 -19.71 -7.03 0.16
CA ASP A 175 -20.94 -7.73 -0.20
C ASP A 175 -20.80 -8.35 -1.59
N ALA A 176 -20.83 -9.69 -1.66
CA ALA A 176 -20.75 -10.44 -2.91
C ALA A 176 -21.91 -10.11 -3.87
N ASN A 177 -23.00 -9.51 -3.40
CA ASN A 177 -24.08 -9.05 -4.26
C ASN A 177 -23.77 -7.75 -5.01
N TRP A 178 -22.66 -7.08 -4.69
CA TRP A 178 -22.23 -5.84 -5.36
C TRP A 178 -21.52 -6.08 -6.70
N VAL A 179 -21.93 -7.12 -7.42
CA VAL A 179 -21.64 -7.33 -8.84
C VAL A 179 -22.49 -6.40 -9.73
N THR A 180 -21.94 -6.02 -10.87
CA THR A 180 -22.50 -5.06 -11.82
C THR A 180 -23.90 -5.45 -12.28
N SER A 181 -24.15 -6.73 -12.59
CA SER A 181 -25.47 -7.23 -13.00
C SER A 181 -26.53 -6.96 -11.94
N LYS A 182 -26.28 -7.32 -10.68
CA LYS A 182 -27.20 -7.10 -9.56
C LYS A 182 -27.39 -5.62 -9.23
N ILE A 183 -26.33 -4.81 -9.32
CA ILE A 183 -26.42 -3.34 -9.14
C ILE A 183 -27.31 -2.72 -10.22
N GLN A 184 -27.25 -3.21 -11.45
CA GLN A 184 -28.09 -2.73 -12.55
C GLN A 184 -29.53 -3.22 -12.43
N ASP A 185 -29.78 -4.44 -11.98
CA ASP A 185 -31.13 -5.00 -11.99
C ASP A 185 -31.93 -4.71 -10.71
N GLN A 186 -31.26 -4.47 -9.58
CA GLN A 186 -31.91 -4.37 -8.27
C GLN A 186 -31.69 -3.01 -7.63
N SER A 187 -32.75 -2.19 -7.58
CA SER A 187 -32.70 -0.82 -7.04
C SER A 187 -32.20 -0.77 -5.60
N LYS A 188 -32.63 -1.70 -4.74
CA LYS A 188 -32.18 -1.80 -3.34
C LYS A 188 -30.67 -2.02 -3.24
N ILE A 189 -30.13 -2.93 -4.05
CA ILE A 189 -28.68 -3.21 -4.10
C ILE A 189 -27.95 -1.98 -4.61
N ARG A 190 -28.43 -1.36 -5.70
CA ARG A 190 -27.83 -0.14 -6.25
C ARG A 190 -27.71 0.97 -5.21
N THR A 191 -28.78 1.25 -4.49
CA THR A 191 -28.80 2.29 -3.46
C THR A 191 -27.85 1.94 -2.31
N ALA A 192 -27.83 0.68 -1.85
CA ALA A 192 -26.90 0.24 -0.82
C ALA A 192 -25.44 0.38 -1.26
N TYR A 193 -25.11 -0.06 -2.48
CA TYR A 193 -23.79 0.04 -3.07
C TYR A 193 -23.32 1.49 -3.19
N GLN A 194 -24.13 2.37 -3.79
CA GLN A 194 -23.78 3.79 -3.94
C GLN A 194 -23.57 4.47 -2.59
N LYS A 195 -24.36 4.10 -1.58
CA LYS A 195 -24.25 4.64 -0.23
C LYS A 195 -23.01 4.16 0.50
N GLN A 196 -22.56 2.92 0.30
CA GLN A 196 -21.47 2.33 1.07
C GLN A 196 -20.12 2.44 0.36
N VAL A 197 -20.06 2.09 -0.92
CA VAL A 197 -18.82 2.09 -1.71
C VAL A 197 -18.40 3.50 -2.10
N GLN A 198 -19.37 4.41 -2.28
CA GLN A 198 -19.14 5.84 -2.56
C GLN A 198 -17.92 6.11 -3.47
N PRO A 199 -17.89 5.56 -4.70
CA PRO A 199 -16.78 5.78 -5.61
C PRO A 199 -16.70 7.25 -6.00
N ILE A 200 -15.49 7.80 -6.01
CA ILE A 200 -15.22 9.20 -6.36
C ILE A 200 -14.29 9.20 -7.56
N GLU A 201 -14.51 10.13 -8.49
CA GLU A 201 -13.62 10.36 -9.61
C GLU A 201 -12.69 11.55 -9.33
N ILE A 202 -11.57 11.28 -8.65
CA ILE A 202 -10.49 12.26 -8.42
C ILE A 202 -9.52 12.28 -9.61
N SER A 203 -9.29 11.11 -10.23
CA SER A 203 -8.38 10.93 -11.35
C SER A 203 -8.89 9.90 -12.34
N SER A 204 -8.72 10.15 -13.64
CA SER A 204 -9.12 9.20 -14.68
C SER A 204 -8.29 7.92 -14.68
N SER A 205 -7.07 7.94 -14.11
CA SER A 205 -6.14 6.81 -14.09
C SER A 205 -6.12 6.03 -12.76
N HIS A 206 -6.82 6.52 -11.74
CA HIS A 206 -6.86 5.90 -10.41
C HIS A 206 -8.30 5.61 -9.97
N TYR A 207 -8.46 4.63 -9.10
CA TYR A 207 -9.66 4.44 -8.29
C TYR A 207 -9.49 5.20 -6.97
N SER A 208 -10.59 5.76 -6.49
CA SER A 208 -10.70 6.47 -5.22
C SER A 208 -12.10 6.25 -4.64
N PHE A 209 -12.19 6.12 -3.31
CA PHE A 209 -13.42 5.82 -2.60
C PHE A 209 -13.55 6.68 -1.35
N GLU A 210 -14.75 7.17 -1.04
CA GLU A 210 -14.96 8.05 0.11
C GLU A 210 -14.70 7.33 1.44
N PHE A 211 -15.07 6.05 1.54
CA PHE A 211 -14.80 5.23 2.72
C PHE A 211 -13.30 4.95 2.96
N ALA A 212 -12.45 5.29 2.00
CA ALA A 212 -11.00 5.07 2.03
C ALA A 212 -10.20 6.39 2.18
N LYS A 213 -10.85 7.42 2.72
CA LYS A 213 -10.20 8.67 3.13
C LYS A 213 -9.53 8.49 4.48
N LEU A 214 -8.27 8.90 4.60
CA LEU A 214 -7.53 8.87 5.86
C LEU A 214 -8.00 10.04 6.74
N SER A 215 -8.28 9.77 8.00
CA SER A 215 -8.66 10.80 8.96
C SER A 215 -7.43 11.47 9.55
N GLU A 216 -7.56 12.71 10.06
CA GLU A 216 -6.44 13.38 10.75
C GLU A 216 -6.03 12.66 12.06
N GLU A 217 -6.93 11.86 12.64
CA GLU A 217 -6.64 11.00 13.81
C GLU A 217 -5.73 9.81 13.46
N ASP A 218 -5.68 9.38 12.20
CA ASP A 218 -4.80 8.30 11.74
C ASP A 218 -3.32 8.75 11.63
N THR A 219 -3.03 10.03 11.86
CA THR A 219 -1.70 10.65 11.69
C THR A 219 -0.86 10.74 12.98
N GLU A 220 -1.39 10.33 14.13
CA GLU A 220 -0.70 10.32 15.45
C GLU A 220 -0.17 8.93 15.84
#